data_AF-A0A1H0WLI2-F1
#
_entry.id   AF-A0A1H0WLI2-F1
#
_cell.length_a   1.000
_cell.length_b   1.000
_cell.length_c   1.000
_cell.angle_alpha   90.00
_cell.angle_beta   90.00
_cell.angle_gamma   90.00
#
_symmetry.space_group_name_H-M   'P 1'
#
loop_
_entity.id
_entity.type
_entity.pdbx_description
1 polymer ?
#
loop_
_entity_poly.entity_id
_entity_poly.type
_entity_poly.pdbx_seq_one_letter_code
_entity_poly.pdbx_strand_id
1 'polypeptide(L)'
;MIAFTIFMSWLTIQTRKNADAMQKNVHAKMASGIQLSAKDVVNIGKSFDLTAFQSRKVIYKIFREADNKETFESLKKLVQEIESEEPFDDMPDEVKPSLARLTKIAEASDEDSDKHLLAPILGVLSKYVEQKSEQEKLKKQTNRAYVVTIISFVVGAISFYFTLTSPSAEDIAREIQAITNGQVIEHNNSSNPDAKSGAGS
;
A
#
# COMPACT_ATOMS: atom_id res chain seq x y z
N MET A 1 -8.72 -0.40 19.03
CA MET A 1 -8.50 -0.88 17.65
C MET A 1 -8.38 0.26 16.65
N ILE A 2 -9.39 1.14 16.48
CA ILE A 2 -9.36 2.23 15.48
C ILE A 2 -8.22 3.25 15.72
N ALA A 3 -8.00 3.67 16.98
CA ALA A 3 -6.89 4.58 17.30
C ALA A 3 -5.51 3.95 17.04
N PHE A 4 -5.38 2.64 17.29
CA PHE A 4 -4.14 1.89 17.03
C PHE A 4 -3.87 1.74 15.53
N THR A 5 -4.91 1.51 14.71
CA THR A 5 -4.77 1.47 13.25
C THR A 5 -4.43 2.84 12.67
N ILE A 6 -4.99 3.92 13.21
CA ILE A 6 -4.66 5.30 12.80
C ILE A 6 -3.21 5.64 13.16
N PHE A 7 -2.78 5.31 14.39
CA PHE A 7 -1.40 5.54 14.84
C PHE A 7 -0.37 4.77 14.01
N MET A 8 -0.60 3.47 13.79
CA MET A 8 0.28 2.65 12.94
C MET A 8 0.30 3.13 11.48
N SER A 9 -0.83 3.61 10.97
CA SER A 9 -0.92 4.21 9.62
C SER A 9 -0.11 5.50 9.53
N TRP A 10 -0.20 6.39 10.52
CA TRP A 10 0.57 7.64 10.57
C TRP A 10 2.07 7.39 10.65
N LEU A 11 2.50 6.47 11.51
CA LEU A 11 3.92 6.11 11.67
C LEU A 11 4.50 5.55 10.37
N THR A 12 3.73 4.71 9.66
CA THR A 12 4.12 4.17 8.34
C THR A 12 4.23 5.26 7.27
N ILE A 13 3.33 6.26 7.29
CA ILE A 13 3.35 7.39 6.35
C ILE A 13 4.56 8.28 6.62
N GLN A 14 4.91 8.54 7.87
CA GLN A 14 6.06 9.36 8.23
C GLN A 14 7.37 8.70 7.78
N THR A 15 7.56 7.41 8.05
CA THR A 15 8.75 6.67 7.58
C THR A 15 8.87 6.71 6.05
N ARG A 16 7.77 6.61 5.31
CA ARG A 16 7.76 6.76 3.84
C ARG A 16 8.21 8.15 3.40
N LYS A 17 7.66 9.21 4.00
CA LYS A 17 8.05 10.59 3.69
C LYS A 17 9.55 10.82 3.95
N ASN A 18 10.06 10.29 5.06
CA ASN A 18 11.46 10.39 5.43
C ASN A 18 12.36 9.63 4.44
N ALA A 19 11.96 8.43 4.02
CA ALA A 19 12.65 7.67 2.98
C ALA A 19 12.69 8.39 1.63
N ASP A 20 11.59 9.00 1.21
CA ASP A 20 11.53 9.80 -0.02
C ASP A 20 12.38 11.08 0.09
N ALA A 21 12.44 11.71 1.27
CA ALA A 21 13.31 12.87 1.52
C ALA A 21 14.79 12.49 1.47
N MET A 22 15.17 11.37 2.11
CA MET A 22 16.51 10.81 2.01
C MET A 22 16.87 10.51 0.55
N GLN A 23 15.97 9.88 -0.21
CA GLN A 23 16.18 9.57 -1.62
C GLN A 23 16.55 10.82 -2.43
N LYS A 24 15.77 11.91 -2.28
CA LYS A 24 16.05 13.19 -2.95
C LYS A 24 17.40 13.78 -2.51
N ASN A 25 17.73 13.68 -1.23
CA ASN A 25 18.99 14.18 -0.69
C ASN A 25 20.20 13.43 -1.28
N VAL A 26 20.13 12.10 -1.36
CA VAL A 26 21.17 11.26 -1.96
C VAL A 26 21.35 11.59 -3.43
N HIS A 27 20.27 11.69 -4.21
CA HIS A 27 20.35 12.11 -5.62
C HIS A 27 21.02 13.47 -5.78
N ALA A 28 20.66 14.46 -4.97
CA ALA A 28 21.28 15.78 -5.02
C ALA A 28 22.79 15.72 -4.73
N LYS A 29 23.21 14.95 -3.70
CA LYS A 29 24.63 14.76 -3.36
C LYS A 29 25.41 14.09 -4.49
N MET A 30 24.85 13.03 -5.07
CA MET A 30 25.48 12.33 -6.20
C MET A 30 25.57 13.21 -7.45
N ALA A 31 24.52 13.98 -7.77
CA ALA A 31 24.53 14.93 -8.87
C ALA A 31 25.55 16.07 -8.66
N SER A 32 25.90 16.34 -7.41
CA SER A 32 26.96 17.30 -7.03
C SER A 32 28.36 16.71 -7.10
N GLY A 33 28.51 15.42 -7.47
CA GLY A 33 29.80 14.72 -7.50
C GLY A 33 30.30 14.24 -6.13
N ILE A 34 29.48 14.25 -5.09
CA ILE A 34 29.86 13.74 -3.77
C ILE A 34 29.84 12.21 -3.82
N GLN A 35 30.99 11.58 -3.59
CA GLN A 35 31.08 10.14 -3.35
C GLN A 35 30.59 9.83 -1.93
N LEU A 36 29.64 8.92 -1.84
CA LEU A 36 29.07 8.44 -0.57
C LEU A 36 29.68 7.08 -0.24
N SER A 37 30.01 6.87 1.02
CA SER A 37 30.36 5.55 1.58
C SER A 37 29.13 4.85 2.20
N ALA A 38 29.25 3.57 2.52
CA ALA A 38 28.21 2.82 3.23
C ALA A 38 27.87 3.45 4.59
N LYS A 39 28.88 3.96 5.30
CA LYS A 39 28.72 4.68 6.57
C LYS A 39 27.98 6.01 6.41
N ASP A 40 28.23 6.74 5.32
CA ASP A 40 27.52 7.99 5.03
C ASP A 40 26.04 7.75 4.79
N VAL A 41 25.68 6.66 4.10
CA VAL A 41 24.27 6.27 3.88
C VAL A 41 23.53 6.11 5.20
N VAL A 42 24.14 5.41 6.16
CA VAL A 42 23.55 5.21 7.50
C VAL A 42 23.45 6.53 8.26
N ASN A 43 24.48 7.38 8.21
CA ASN A 43 24.46 8.67 8.89
C ASN A 43 23.44 9.65 8.30
N ILE A 44 23.30 9.68 6.97
CA ILE A 44 22.28 10.47 6.29
C ILE A 44 20.90 9.96 6.68
N GLY A 45 20.65 8.66 6.63
CA GLY A 45 19.35 8.11 7.00
C GLY A 45 18.98 8.37 8.46
N LYS A 46 19.94 8.32 9.40
CA LYS A 46 19.73 8.74 10.79
C LYS A 46 19.25 10.19 10.92
N SER A 47 19.72 11.11 10.04
CA SER A 47 19.24 12.50 10.04
C SER A 47 17.80 12.66 9.55
N PHE A 48 17.23 11.61 8.94
CA PHE A 48 15.81 11.49 8.56
C PHE A 48 15.04 10.50 9.45
N ASP A 49 15.52 10.20 10.66
CA ASP A 49 14.90 9.22 11.58
C ASP A 49 14.71 7.81 10.97
N LEU A 50 15.60 7.40 10.07
CA LEU A 50 15.61 6.07 9.47
C LEU A 50 16.60 5.15 10.19
N THR A 51 16.24 3.87 10.29
CA THR A 51 17.18 2.83 10.74
C THR A 51 18.24 2.56 9.67
N ALA A 52 19.37 1.94 10.03
CA ALA A 52 20.41 1.55 9.07
C ALA A 52 19.84 0.69 7.92
N PHE A 53 19.02 -0.31 8.26
CA PHE A 53 18.29 -1.15 7.30
C PHE A 53 17.41 -0.31 6.35
N GLN A 54 16.60 0.61 6.89
CA GLN A 54 15.74 1.48 6.06
C GLN A 54 16.57 2.37 5.13
N SER A 55 17.71 2.86 5.63
CA SER A 55 18.64 3.72 4.88
C SER A 55 19.25 2.98 3.70
N ARG A 56 19.74 1.75 3.91
CA ARG A 56 20.27 0.88 2.85
C ARG A 56 19.21 0.52 1.82
N LYS A 57 17.98 0.24 2.28
CA LYS A 57 16.84 -0.02 1.39
C LYS A 57 16.50 1.15 0.46
N VAL A 58 16.71 2.40 0.91
CA VAL A 58 16.58 3.58 0.04
C VAL A 58 17.64 3.53 -1.08
N ILE A 59 18.88 3.16 -0.78
CA ILE A 59 19.93 3.02 -1.80
C ILE A 59 19.60 1.91 -2.80
N TYR A 60 19.10 0.76 -2.35
CA TYR A 60 18.66 -0.31 -3.27
C TYR A 60 17.53 0.15 -4.20
N LYS A 61 16.62 1.00 -3.71
CA LYS A 61 15.58 1.61 -4.54
C LYS A 61 16.18 2.56 -5.58
N ILE A 62 17.11 3.42 -5.19
CA ILE A 62 17.81 4.34 -6.10
C ILE A 62 18.59 3.56 -7.17
N PHE A 63 19.27 2.48 -6.77
CA PHE A 63 20.00 1.59 -7.67
C PHE A 63 19.07 0.94 -8.70
N ARG A 64 17.90 0.47 -8.27
CA ARG A 64 16.87 -0.07 -9.17
C ARG A 64 16.35 0.97 -10.17
N GLU A 65 16.29 2.25 -9.78
CA GLU A 65 15.75 3.37 -10.57
C GLU A 65 16.85 4.10 -11.38
N ALA A 66 18.07 3.57 -11.44
CA ALA A 66 19.18 4.23 -12.11
C ALA A 66 19.11 4.09 -13.65
N ASP A 67 18.87 5.21 -14.34
CA ASP A 67 18.66 5.24 -15.80
C ASP A 67 19.92 5.57 -16.62
N ASN A 68 21.03 5.94 -15.98
CA ASN A 68 22.27 6.31 -16.67
C ASN A 68 23.48 5.51 -16.16
N LYS A 69 24.43 5.25 -17.07
CA LYS A 69 25.58 4.36 -16.83
C LYS A 69 26.49 4.85 -15.70
N GLU A 70 26.73 6.15 -15.61
CA GLU A 70 27.62 6.74 -14.62
C GLU A 70 27.05 6.64 -13.19
N THR A 71 25.77 6.92 -13.04
CA THR A 71 25.03 6.78 -11.78
C THR A 71 24.93 5.31 -11.39
N PHE A 72 24.68 4.42 -12.35
CA PHE A 72 24.63 2.98 -12.12
C PHE A 72 25.95 2.43 -11.58
N GLU A 73 27.09 2.75 -12.21
CA GLU A 73 28.40 2.26 -11.75
C GLU A 73 28.79 2.83 -10.36
N SER A 74 28.43 4.08 -10.09
CA SER A 74 28.67 4.71 -8.78
C SER A 74 27.82 4.04 -7.70
N LEU A 75 26.53 3.80 -7.96
CA LEU A 75 25.64 3.11 -7.04
C LEU A 75 26.01 1.64 -6.87
N LYS A 76 26.46 0.97 -7.94
CA LYS A 76 26.91 -0.42 -7.87
C LYS A 76 28.07 -0.60 -6.88
N LYS A 77 29.05 0.30 -6.92
CA LYS A 77 30.16 0.29 -5.94
C LYS A 77 29.66 0.50 -4.52
N LEU A 78 28.76 1.46 -4.32
CA LEU A 78 28.17 1.74 -3.02
C LEU A 78 27.34 0.56 -2.48
N VAL A 79 26.57 -0.11 -3.35
CA VAL A 79 25.83 -1.32 -3.01
C VAL A 79 26.76 -2.45 -2.59
N GLN A 80 27.84 -2.69 -3.34
CA GLN A 80 28.85 -3.69 -2.99
C GLN A 80 29.53 -3.39 -1.65
N GLU A 81 29.81 -2.11 -1.37
CA GLU A 81 30.36 -1.68 -0.08
C GLU A 81 29.37 -1.94 1.07
N ILE A 82 28.09 -1.62 0.86
CA ILE A 82 27.00 -1.88 1.83
C ILE A 82 26.87 -3.38 2.12
N GLU A 83 26.84 -4.21 1.08
CA GLU A 83 26.72 -5.68 1.21
C GLU A 83 27.94 -6.29 1.92
N SER A 84 29.13 -5.71 1.73
CA SER A 84 30.34 -6.14 2.42
C SER A 84 30.35 -5.77 3.91
N GLU A 85 29.80 -4.62 4.29
CA GLU A 85 29.75 -4.20 5.70
C GLU A 85 28.69 -4.98 6.51
N GLU A 86 27.59 -5.38 5.88
CA GLU A 86 26.55 -6.19 6.52
C GLU A 86 26.12 -7.39 5.66
N PRO A 87 26.93 -8.47 5.63
CA PRO A 87 26.70 -9.64 4.76
C PRO A 87 25.41 -10.42 5.08
N PHE A 88 24.72 -10.08 6.16
CA PHE A 88 23.50 -10.74 6.62
C PHE A 88 22.33 -9.76 6.81
N ASP A 89 22.34 -8.56 6.24
CA ASP A 89 21.28 -7.55 6.47
C ASP A 89 19.89 -8.08 6.08
N ASP A 90 19.81 -8.88 5.02
CA ASP A 90 18.59 -9.51 4.51
C ASP A 90 18.12 -10.73 5.34
N MET A 91 18.89 -11.15 6.34
CA MET A 91 18.55 -12.30 7.19
C MET A 91 17.66 -11.88 8.37
N PRO A 92 16.89 -12.80 8.97
CA PRO A 92 16.17 -12.53 10.22
C PRO A 92 17.13 -12.18 11.36
N ASP A 93 16.75 -11.22 12.21
CA ASP A 93 17.61 -10.74 13.31
C ASP A 93 17.99 -11.86 14.29
N GLU A 94 17.17 -12.90 14.42
CA GLU A 94 17.41 -14.05 15.28
C GLU A 94 18.61 -14.91 14.81
N VAL A 95 18.91 -14.90 13.51
CA VAL A 95 19.97 -15.75 12.92
C VAL A 95 21.26 -14.99 12.61
N LYS A 96 21.21 -13.65 12.51
CA LYS A 96 22.40 -12.82 12.19
C LYS A 96 23.60 -13.09 13.12
N PRO A 97 23.46 -13.13 14.46
CA PRO A 97 24.61 -13.39 15.34
C PRO A 97 25.22 -14.79 15.12
N SER A 98 24.36 -15.78 14.84
CA SER A 98 24.78 -17.16 14.59
C SER A 98 25.54 -17.28 13.27
N LEU A 99 25.03 -16.66 12.20
CA LEU A 99 25.69 -16.63 10.89
C LEU A 99 27.05 -15.92 10.97
N ALA A 100 27.11 -14.78 11.64
CA ALA A 100 28.39 -14.07 11.85
C ALA A 100 29.42 -14.91 12.60
N ARG A 101 28.98 -15.70 13.59
CA ARG A 101 29.87 -16.60 14.32
C ARG A 101 30.32 -17.79 13.46
N LEU A 102 29.41 -18.35 12.67
CA LEU A 102 29.71 -19.46 11.77
C LEU A 102 30.71 -19.03 10.68
N THR A 103 30.56 -17.83 10.12
CA THR A 103 31.51 -17.29 9.14
C THR A 103 32.91 -17.20 9.71
N LYS A 104 33.07 -16.70 10.95
CA LYS A 104 34.37 -16.67 11.62
C LYS A 104 34.97 -18.05 11.83
N ILE A 105 34.14 -19.05 12.14
CA ILE A 105 34.61 -20.43 12.31
C ILE A 105 35.05 -21.01 10.96
N ALA A 106 34.27 -20.80 9.91
CA ALA A 106 34.57 -21.26 8.55
C ALA A 106 35.84 -20.59 7.98
N GLU A 107 36.03 -19.30 8.23
CA GLU A 107 37.22 -18.55 7.82
C GLU A 107 38.49 -18.95 8.59
N ALA A 108 38.34 -19.38 9.85
CA ALA A 108 39.44 -19.84 10.70
C ALA A 108 39.79 -21.32 10.49
N SER A 109 39.07 -22.03 9.62
CA SER A 109 39.38 -23.43 9.30
C SER A 109 40.56 -23.52 8.31
N ASP A 110 41.42 -24.51 8.52
CA ASP A 110 42.53 -24.83 7.64
C ASP A 110 42.08 -25.53 6.33
N GLU A 111 40.84 -26.05 6.30
CA GLU A 111 40.28 -26.69 5.11
C GLU A 111 39.56 -25.68 4.20
N ASP A 112 40.01 -25.56 2.95
CA ASP A 112 39.39 -24.65 1.97
C ASP A 112 37.91 -24.99 1.67
N SER A 113 37.50 -26.25 1.83
CA SER A 113 36.10 -26.66 1.69
C SER A 113 35.19 -26.00 2.73
N ASP A 114 35.68 -25.73 3.93
CA ASP A 114 34.89 -25.19 5.03
C ASP A 114 34.46 -23.76 4.79
N LYS A 115 35.29 -23.00 4.07
CA LYS A 115 35.01 -21.61 3.64
C LYS A 115 33.76 -21.51 2.76
N HIS A 116 33.36 -22.62 2.12
CA HIS A 116 32.19 -22.67 1.25
C HIS A 116 30.95 -23.31 1.89
N LEU A 117 31.04 -23.87 3.10
CA LEU A 117 29.93 -24.56 3.75
C LEU A 117 28.70 -23.67 4.00
N LEU A 118 28.93 -22.37 4.21
CA LEU A 118 27.85 -21.42 4.50
C LEU A 118 27.09 -20.97 3.27
N ALA A 119 27.70 -21.02 2.08
CA ALA A 119 27.05 -20.58 0.84
C ALA A 119 25.71 -21.30 0.57
N PRO A 120 25.60 -22.64 0.62
CA PRO A 120 24.32 -23.32 0.41
C PRO A 120 23.32 -23.03 1.54
N ILE A 121 23.77 -22.88 2.79
CA ILE A 121 22.91 -22.56 3.93
C ILE A 121 22.28 -21.18 3.75
N LEU A 122 23.11 -20.17 3.42
CA LEU A 122 22.67 -18.82 3.12
C LEU A 122 21.69 -18.81 1.94
N GLY A 123 21.99 -19.56 0.87
CA GLY A 123 21.09 -19.65 -0.30
C GLY A 123 19.70 -20.19 0.03
N VAL A 124 19.60 -21.21 0.89
CA VAL A 124 18.32 -21.75 1.35
C VAL A 124 17.60 -20.76 2.28
N LEU A 125 18.34 -20.13 3.19
CA LEU A 125 17.77 -19.18 4.15
C LEU A 125 17.21 -17.94 3.46
N SER A 126 17.94 -17.39 2.47
CA SER A 126 17.45 -16.29 1.62
C SER A 126 16.15 -16.65 0.90
N LYS A 127 16.07 -17.84 0.29
CA LYS A 127 14.84 -18.31 -0.36
C LYS A 127 13.68 -18.46 0.63
N TYR A 128 13.95 -18.97 1.82
CA TYR A 128 12.93 -19.09 2.86
C TYR A 128 12.40 -17.72 3.30
N VAL A 129 13.30 -16.75 3.51
CA VAL A 129 12.94 -15.37 3.87
C VAL A 129 12.10 -14.73 2.76
N GLU A 130 12.51 -14.90 1.51
CA GLU A 130 11.78 -14.41 0.34
C GLU A 130 10.36 -14.98 0.32
N GLN A 131 10.21 -16.31 0.38
CA GLN A 131 8.92 -17.00 0.39
C GLN A 131 8.02 -16.54 1.56
N LYS A 132 8.59 -16.40 2.76
CA LYS A 132 7.85 -15.89 3.92
C LYS A 132 7.36 -14.46 3.69
N SER A 133 8.21 -13.61 3.10
CA SER A 133 7.84 -12.23 2.76
C SER A 133 6.71 -12.17 1.72
N GLU A 134 6.73 -13.06 0.73
CA GLU A 134 5.68 -13.17 -0.28
C GLU A 134 4.37 -13.64 0.34
N GLN A 135 4.43 -14.65 1.21
CA GLN A 135 3.27 -15.13 1.95
C GLN A 135 2.62 -14.03 2.80
N GLU A 136 3.43 -13.21 3.48
CA GLU A 136 2.92 -12.06 4.25
C GLU A 136 2.27 -10.99 3.37
N LYS A 137 2.85 -10.70 2.19
CA LYS A 137 2.24 -9.79 1.21
C LYS A 137 0.90 -10.32 0.73
N LEU A 138 0.83 -11.61 0.38
CA LEU A 138 -0.40 -12.28 -0.03
C LEU A 138 -1.46 -12.22 1.07
N LYS A 139 -1.09 -12.53 2.33
CA LYS A 139 -2.01 -12.45 3.46
C LYS A 139 -2.59 -11.03 3.63
N LYS A 140 -1.77 -9.99 3.48
CA LYS A 140 -2.23 -8.59 3.52
C LYS A 140 -3.18 -8.27 2.36
N GLN A 141 -2.89 -8.74 1.15
CA GLN A 141 -3.77 -8.56 -0.01
C GLN A 141 -5.11 -9.30 0.16
N THR A 142 -5.08 -10.56 0.57
CA THR A 142 -6.28 -11.36 0.85
C THR A 142 -7.13 -10.72 1.93
N ASN A 143 -6.53 -10.21 3.01
CA ASN A 143 -7.30 -9.54 4.07
C ASN A 143 -8.00 -8.26 3.56
N ARG A 144 -7.34 -7.49 2.68
CA ARG A 144 -7.97 -6.33 2.03
C ARG A 144 -9.12 -6.77 1.11
N ALA A 145 -8.91 -7.80 0.30
CA ALA A 145 -9.93 -8.35 -0.58
C ALA A 145 -11.15 -8.83 0.23
N TYR A 146 -10.93 -9.50 1.37
CA TYR A 146 -11.99 -9.97 2.26
C TYR A 146 -12.87 -8.83 2.79
N VAL A 147 -12.25 -7.71 3.22
CA VAL A 147 -12.99 -6.52 3.64
C VAL A 147 -13.84 -5.96 2.50
N VAL A 148 -13.29 -5.88 1.29
CA VAL A 148 -14.04 -5.43 0.10
C VAL A 148 -15.22 -6.37 -0.17
N THR A 149 -15.00 -7.68 -0.13
CA THR A 149 -16.06 -8.69 -0.32
C THR A 149 -17.20 -8.53 0.68
N ILE A 150 -16.90 -8.31 1.97
CA ILE A 150 -17.94 -8.09 2.98
C ILE A 150 -18.75 -6.83 2.67
N ILE A 151 -18.08 -5.71 2.36
CA ILE A 151 -18.78 -4.46 2.03
C ILE A 151 -19.65 -4.64 0.78
N SER A 152 -19.12 -5.28 -0.27
CA SER A 152 -19.87 -5.59 -1.48
C SER A 152 -21.08 -6.50 -1.21
N PHE A 153 -20.94 -7.47 -0.31
CA PHE A 153 -22.05 -8.32 0.10
C PHE A 153 -23.16 -7.53 0.81
N VAL A 154 -22.80 -6.65 1.75
CA VAL A 154 -23.76 -5.79 2.46
C VAL A 154 -24.48 -4.85 1.50
N VAL A 155 -23.74 -4.17 0.61
CA VAL A 155 -24.34 -3.30 -0.42
C VAL A 155 -25.26 -4.10 -1.34
N GLY A 156 -24.83 -5.29 -1.78
CA GLY A 156 -25.65 -6.18 -2.61
C GLY A 156 -26.95 -6.58 -1.92
N ALA A 157 -26.91 -6.91 -0.63
CA ALA A 157 -28.09 -7.25 0.15
C ALA A 157 -29.05 -6.06 0.31
N ILE A 158 -28.54 -4.85 0.52
CA ILE A 158 -29.35 -3.62 0.58
C ILE A 158 -30.00 -3.33 -0.78
N SER A 159 -29.23 -3.40 -1.87
CA SER A 159 -29.76 -3.23 -3.22
C SER A 159 -30.84 -4.26 -3.55
N PHE A 160 -30.64 -5.51 -3.14
CA PHE A 160 -31.62 -6.57 -3.33
C PHE A 160 -32.91 -6.32 -2.54
N TYR A 161 -32.80 -5.82 -1.30
CA TYR A 161 -33.95 -5.39 -0.51
C TYR A 161 -34.76 -4.31 -1.24
N PHE A 162 -34.10 -3.27 -1.77
CA PHE A 162 -34.79 -2.23 -2.54
C PHE A 162 -35.46 -2.76 -3.80
N THR A 163 -34.87 -3.74 -4.48
CA THR A 163 -35.51 -4.40 -5.63
C THR A 163 -36.80 -5.10 -5.22
N LEU A 164 -36.81 -5.82 -4.09
CA LEU A 164 -38.01 -6.52 -3.60
C LEU A 164 -39.11 -5.56 -3.12
N THR A 165 -38.73 -4.41 -2.56
CA THR A 165 -39.68 -3.38 -2.11
C THR A 165 -39.98 -2.33 -3.19
N SER A 166 -39.46 -2.51 -4.40
CA SER A 166 -39.71 -1.55 -5.49
C SER A 166 -41.16 -1.64 -5.95
N PRO A 167 -41.82 -0.50 -6.26
CA PRO A 167 -43.21 -0.50 -6.72
C PRO A 167 -43.36 -1.33 -8.00
N SER A 168 -44.42 -2.12 -8.10
CA SER A 168 -44.70 -2.86 -9.34
C SER A 168 -45.16 -1.90 -10.45
N ALA A 169 -45.07 -2.33 -11.72
CA ALA A 169 -45.58 -1.54 -12.84
C ALA A 169 -47.08 -1.19 -12.71
N GLU A 170 -47.85 -2.05 -12.05
CA GLU A 170 -49.28 -1.79 -11.76
C GLU A 170 -49.47 -0.74 -10.66
N ASP A 171 -48.61 -0.72 -9.63
CA ASP A 171 -48.64 0.29 -8.58
C ASP A 171 -48.29 1.67 -9.16
N ILE A 172 -47.30 1.71 -10.05
CA ILE A 172 -46.92 2.92 -10.78
C ILE A 172 -48.07 3.40 -11.68
N ALA A 173 -48.73 2.50 -12.40
CA ALA A 173 -49.85 2.84 -13.26
C ALA A 173 -51.07 3.36 -12.47
N ARG A 174 -51.36 2.77 -11.31
CA ARG A 174 -52.41 3.24 -10.39
C ARG A 174 -52.12 4.64 -9.85
N GLU A 175 -50.88 4.89 -9.43
CA GLU A 175 -50.47 6.21 -8.93
C GLU A 175 -50.57 7.27 -10.03
N ILE A 176 -50.12 6.96 -11.26
CA ILE A 176 -50.23 7.86 -12.41
C ILE A 176 -51.71 8.14 -12.75
N GLN A 177 -52.58 7.13 -12.72
CA GLN A 177 -54.02 7.34 -12.95
C GLN A 177 -54.68 8.17 -11.84
N ALA A 178 -54.31 7.96 -10.58
CA ALA A 178 -54.82 8.75 -9.46
C ALA A 178 -54.43 10.23 -9.58
N ILE A 179 -53.18 10.51 -9.96
CA ILE A 179 -52.69 11.88 -10.21
C ILE A 179 -53.39 12.49 -11.43
N THR A 180 -53.52 11.73 -12.52
CA THR A 180 -54.17 12.21 -13.76
C THR A 180 -55.66 12.50 -13.54
N ASN A 181 -56.37 11.63 -12.83
CA ASN A 181 -57.79 11.83 -12.52
C ASN A 181 -57.99 12.99 -11.52
N GLY A 182 -57.08 13.19 -10.57
CA GLY A 182 -57.09 14.35 -9.68
C GLY A 182 -56.94 15.68 -10.43
N GLN A 183 -56.02 15.74 -11.40
CA GLN A 183 -55.85 16.94 -12.24
C GLN A 183 -57.02 17.19 -13.20
N VAL A 184 -57.65 16.14 -13.73
CA VAL A 184 -58.85 16.26 -14.57
C VAL A 184 -60.05 16.81 -13.78
N ILE A 185 -60.17 16.49 -12.49
CA ILE A 185 -61.24 17.02 -11.63
C ILE A 185 -60.98 18.48 -11.24
N GLU A 186 -59.74 18.86 -10.94
CA GLU A 186 -59.40 20.26 -10.63
C GLU A 186 -59.63 21.20 -11.82
N HIS A 187 -59.27 20.75 -13.04
CA HIS A 187 -59.42 21.56 -14.25
C HIS A 187 -60.88 21.68 -14.74
N ASN A 188 -61.79 20.82 -14.27
CA ASN A 188 -63.23 20.88 -14.58
C ASN A 188 -64.03 21.71 -13.57
N ASN A 189 -63.54 21.86 -12.33
CA ASN A 189 -64.18 22.71 -11.32
C ASN A 189 -63.77 24.19 -11.41
N SER A 190 -62.69 24.53 -12.11
CA SER A 190 -62.26 25.92 -12.33
C SER A 190 -62.96 26.63 -13.49
N SER A 191 -63.83 25.94 -14.24
CA SER A 191 -64.45 26.45 -15.48
C SER A 191 -65.97 26.59 -15.42
N ASN A 192 -66.54 26.97 -14.26
CA ASN A 192 -67.91 27.46 -14.23
C ASN A 192 -68.16 28.59 -13.20
N PRO A 193 -67.91 29.86 -13.56
CA PRO A 193 -68.67 30.98 -13.03
C PRO A 193 -69.84 31.30 -14.00
N ASP A 194 -71.02 31.56 -13.43
CA ASP A 194 -72.16 32.26 -14.03
C ASP A 194 -73.16 31.47 -14.91
N ALA A 195 -74.21 30.95 -14.26
CA ALA A 195 -75.57 30.96 -14.81
C ALA A 195 -76.65 30.76 -13.73
N LYS A 196 -76.86 31.73 -12.84
CA LYS A 196 -78.15 31.94 -12.12
C LYS A 196 -78.24 33.37 -11.60
N SER A 197 -78.93 34.25 -12.32
CA SER A 197 -79.66 35.40 -11.75
C SER A 197 -80.41 36.18 -12.83
N GLY A 198 -81.70 36.42 -12.59
CA GLY A 198 -82.51 37.47 -13.22
C GLY A 198 -83.77 36.94 -13.88
N ALA A 199 -84.96 37.47 -13.64
CA ALA A 199 -85.45 38.44 -12.68
C ALA A 199 -86.97 38.27 -12.64
N GLY A 200 -87.60 38.51 -11.48
CA GLY A 200 -89.04 38.67 -11.40
C GLY A 200 -89.46 40.06 -11.90
N SER A 201 -90.69 40.12 -12.41
CA SER A 201 -91.62 41.24 -12.29
C SER A 201 -93.02 40.66 -12.28
#